data_AF-A0A2G2LG95-F1
#
_entry.id   AF-A0A2G2LG95-F1
#
_cell.length_a   1.000
_cell.length_b   1.000
_cell.length_c   1.000
_cell.angle_alpha   90.00
_cell.angle_beta   90.00
_cell.angle_gamma   90.00
#
_symmetry.space_group_name_H-M   'P 1'
#
loop_
_entity.id
_entity.type
_entity.pdbx_description
1 polymer ?
#
loop_
_entity_poly.entity_id
_entity_poly.type
_entity_poly.pdbx_seq_one_letter_code
_entity_poly.pdbx_strand_id
1 'polypeptide(L)' 'MIGDELVIIGKSLSDSQVCEVYDILDVNDKEEIIINNDENKYFITEMYLDGKSWAEDVFIVDRKLDKPEFFNLNP' A
#
# COMPACT_ATOMS: atom_id res chain seq x y z
N MET A 1 -5.42 -5.00 7.91
CA MET A 1 -6.45 -4.42 8.81
C MET A 1 -6.11 -2.96 9.04
N ILE A 2 -7.11 -2.15 9.45
CA ILE A 2 -6.86 -0.77 9.87
C ILE A 2 -5.77 -0.77 10.95
N GLY A 3 -4.73 0.04 10.74
CA GLY A 3 -3.56 0.11 11.59
C GLY A 3 -2.36 -0.76 11.20
N ASP A 4 -2.51 -1.62 10.19
CA ASP A 4 -1.39 -2.40 9.65
C ASP A 4 -0.45 -1.48 8.86
N GLU A 5 0.85 -1.71 9.00
CA GLU A 5 1.86 -1.02 8.21
C GLU A 5 2.02 -1.75 6.86
N LEU A 6 2.00 -0.98 5.78
CA LEU A 6 2.19 -1.44 4.42
C LEU A 6 3.49 -0.86 3.86
N VAL A 7 4.23 -1.70 3.15
CA VAL A 7 5.24 -1.26 2.18
C VAL A 7 4.59 -1.37 0.81
N ILE A 8 4.41 -0.23 0.15
CA ILE A 8 3.89 -0.16 -1.21
C ILE A 8 5.05 0.19 -2.13
N ILE A 9 5.31 -0.68 -3.11
CA ILE A 9 6.24 -0.40 -4.20
C ILE A 9 5.41 0.11 -5.37
N GLY A 10 5.66 1.35 -5.79
CA GLY A 10 5.07 1.90 -6.99
C GLY A 10 5.87 1.53 -8.23
N LYS A 11 5.24 1.69 -9.41
CA LYS A 11 5.90 1.50 -10.72
C LYS A 11 7.10 2.42 -10.95
N SER A 12 7.18 3.51 -10.17
CA SER A 12 8.38 4.33 -10.04
C SER A 12 8.78 4.40 -8.56
N LEU A 13 10.08 4.50 -8.29
CA LEU A 13 10.59 4.61 -6.91
C LEU A 13 10.02 5.83 -6.16
N SER A 14 9.65 6.90 -6.87
CA SER A 14 9.02 8.09 -6.26
C SER A 14 7.58 7.84 -5.81
N ASP A 15 6.92 6.80 -6.32
CA ASP A 15 5.56 6.42 -5.92
C ASP A 15 5.58 5.40 -4.76
N SER A 16 6.74 4.82 -4.46
CA SER A 16 6.91 3.86 -3.35
C SER A 16 6.84 4.56 -2.00
N GLN A 17 6.19 3.92 -1.03
CA GLN A 17 6.01 4.47 0.31
C GLN A 17 5.79 3.40 1.37
N VAL A 18 6.08 3.77 2.62
CA VAL A 18 5.64 3.03 3.80
C VAL A 18 4.52 3.83 4.44
N CYS A 19 3.39 3.19 4.71
CA CYS A 19 2.20 3.86 5.25
C CYS A 19 1.42 2.91 6.16
N GLU A 20 0.48 3.47 6.92
CA GLU A 20 -0.47 2.70 7.73
C GLU A 20 -1.80 2.62 6.97
N VAL A 21 -2.50 1.49 7.06
CA VAL A 21 -3.87 1.39 6.57
C VAL A 21 -4.76 2.29 7.43
N TYR A 22 -5.23 3.39 6.84
CA TYR A 22 -6.09 4.35 7.51
C TYR A 22 -7.52 3.84 7.61
N ASP A 23 -8.07 3.34 6.50
CA ASP A 23 -9.43 2.81 6.43
C ASP A 23 -9.56 1.78 5.30
N ILE A 24 -10.62 0.97 5.36
CA ILE A 24 -10.99 -0.02 4.33
C ILE A 24 -12.45 0.21 3.98
N LEU A 25 -12.71 0.61 2.74
CA LEU A 25 -14.05 0.90 2.24
C LEU A 25 -14.49 -0.15 1.23
N ASP A 26 -15.80 -0.36 1.13
CA ASP A 26 -16.43 -1.10 0.06
C ASP A 26 -17.20 -0.12 -0.84
N VAL A 27 -16.74 0.04 -2.08
CA VAL A 27 -17.31 0.97 -3.06
C VAL A 27 -17.67 0.21 -4.33
N ASN A 28 -18.97 0.04 -4.58
CA ASN A 28 -19.50 -0.74 -5.71
C ASN A 28 -18.95 -2.18 -5.75
N ASP A 29 -18.98 -2.88 -4.61
CA ASP A 29 -18.51 -4.25 -4.43
C ASP A 29 -16.98 -4.42 -4.62
N LYS A 30 -16.23 -3.34 -4.39
CA LYS A 30 -14.77 -3.31 -4.49
C LYS A 30 -14.16 -2.76 -3.22
N GLU A 31 -13.19 -3.51 -2.69
CA GLU A 31 -12.39 -3.07 -1.56
C GLU A 31 -11.41 -1.97 -1.99
N GLU A 32 -11.48 -0.82 -1.30
CA GLU A 32 -10.56 0.30 -1.43
C GLU A 32 -9.78 0.48 -0.13
N ILE A 33 -8.45 0.47 -0.22
CA ILE A 33 -7.55 0.68 0.92
C ILE A 33 -7.15 2.16 0.95
N ILE A 34 -7.60 2.87 1.98
CA ILE A 34 -7.23 4.26 2.21
C ILE A 34 -5.93 4.29 3.01
N ILE A 35 -4.93 5.00 2.50
CA ILE A 35 -3.62 5.16 3.16
C ILE A 35 -3.40 6.60 3.64
N ASN A 36 -4.05 7.58 3.01
CA ASN A 36 -4.11 8.96 3.49
C ASN A 36 -5.38 9.63 2.95
N ASN A 37 -6.32 9.98 3.84
CA ASN A 37 -7.57 10.63 3.46
C ASN A 37 -7.37 12.10 3.04
N ASP A 38 -6.50 12.84 3.74
CA ASP A 38 -6.28 14.28 3.48
C ASP A 38 -5.68 14.53 2.09
N GLU A 39 -4.83 13.62 1.62
CA GLU A 39 -4.21 13.66 0.30
C GLU A 39 -4.96 12.83 -0.75
N ASN A 40 -6.09 12.22 -0.38
CA ASN A 40 -6.88 11.30 -1.21
C ASN A 40 -6.03 10.18 -1.84
N LYS A 41 -5.14 9.58 -1.05
CA LYS A 41 -4.32 8.45 -1.46
C LYS A 41 -4.98 7.14 -1.06
N TYR A 42 -5.25 6.32 -2.06
CA TYR A 42 -5.84 4.99 -1.91
C TYR A 42 -5.48 4.08 -3.09
N PHE A 43 -5.75 2.79 -2.96
CA PHE A 43 -5.75 1.86 -4.09
C PHE A 43 -6.90 0.85 -3.95
N ILE A 44 -7.39 0.37 -5.08
CA ILE A 44 -8.44 -0.65 -5.13
C ILE A 44 -7.78 -2.02 -5.19
N THR A 45 -8.10 -2.90 -4.24
CA THR A 45 -7.45 -4.22 -4.11
C THR A 45 -7.62 -5.06 -5.39
N GLU A 46 -8.81 -5.06 -5.98
CA GLU A 46 -9.06 -5.75 -7.26
C GLU A 46 -8.17 -5.20 -8.39
N MET A 47 -8.01 -3.88 -8.50
CA MET A 47 -7.15 -3.28 -9.52
C MET A 47 -5.67 -3.63 -9.31
N TYR A 48 -5.25 -3.77 -8.06
CA TYR A 48 -3.91 -4.26 -7.73
C TYR A 48 -3.71 -5.69 -8.21
N LEU A 49 -4.65 -6.59 -7.86
CA LEU A 49 -4.61 -8.00 -8.28
C LEU A 49 -4.65 -8.17 -9.81
N ASP A 50 -5.35 -7.26 -10.50
CA ASP A 50 -5.42 -7.20 -11.96
C ASP A 50 -4.20 -6.54 -12.64
N GLY A 51 -3.24 -6.01 -11.88
CA GLY A 51 -2.06 -5.27 -12.39
C GLY A 51 -2.37 -3.87 -12.96
N LYS A 52 -3.58 -3.37 -12.74
CA LYS A 52 -4.07 -2.06 -13.22
C LYS A 52 -3.85 -0.94 -12.20
N SER A 53 -3.50 -1.26 -10.96
CA SER A 53 -3.17 -0.28 -9.92
C SER A 53 -1.90 0.52 -10.26
N TRP A 54 -1.74 1.65 -9.57
CA TRP A 54 -0.47 2.38 -9.52
C TRP A 54 0.58 1.64 -8.68
N ALA A 55 0.11 0.90 -7.65
CA ALA A 55 0.94 0.02 -6.86
C ALA A 55 1.36 -1.18 -7.71
N GLU A 56 2.66 -1.46 -7.73
CA GLU A 56 3.26 -2.62 -8.37
C GLU A 56 3.28 -3.81 -7.40
N ASP A 57 3.74 -3.60 -6.16
CA ASP A 57 3.71 -4.59 -5.09
C ASP A 57 3.24 -3.97 -3.77
N VAL A 58 2.55 -4.77 -2.95
CA VAL A 58 2.10 -4.38 -1.61
C VAL A 58 2.45 -5.48 -0.62
N PHE A 59 3.17 -5.12 0.43
CA PHE A 59 3.55 -6.02 1.51
C PHE A 59 2.97 -5.52 2.84
N ILE A 60 2.39 -6.43 3.62
CA ILE A 60 2.03 -6.16 5.01
C ILE A 60 3.27 -6.38 5.86
N VAL A 61 3.69 -5.38 6.62
CA VAL A 61 4.79 -5.51 7.58
C VAL A 61 4.23 -6.15 8.84
N ASP A 62 4.52 -7.43 9.04
CA ASP A 62 4.28 -8.05 10.34
C ASP A 62 5.33 -7.51 11.32
N ARG A 63 4.91 -6.71 12.31
CA ARG A 63 5.83 -6.13 13.32
C ARG A 63 6.67 -7.17 14.07
N LYS A 64 6.35 -8.47 13.94
CA LYS A 64 7.13 -9.59 14.51
C LYS A 64 8.19 -10.18 13.59
N LEU A 65 8.13 -9.95 12.28
CA LEU A 65 9.05 -10.53 11.30
C LEU A 65 9.40 -9.45 10.27
N ASP A 66 10.67 -9.05 10.33
CA ASP A 66 11.38 -8.32 9.28
C ASP A 66 10.81 -6.92 8.98
N LYS A 67 11.49 -5.88 9.48
CA LYS A 67 11.67 -4.68 8.66
C LYS A 67 12.46 -5.16 7.46
N PRO A 68 11.88 -5.31 6.27
CA PRO A 68 12.66 -5.83 5.19
C PRO A 68 13.69 -4.76 4.83
N GLU A 69 14.93 -5.19 4.60
CA GLU A 69 16.08 -4.34 4.25
C GLU A 69 15.88 -3.59 2.90
N PHE A 70 14.68 -3.61 2.30
CA PHE A 70 14.32 -2.99 1.03
C PHE A 70 14.59 -1.48 0.99
N PHE A 71 14.69 -0.79 2.13
CA PHE A 71 15.01 0.64 2.19
C PHE A 71 16.50 0.96 2.41
N ASN A 72 17.41 -0.03 2.42
CA ASN A 72 18.86 0.23 2.36
C ASN A 72 19.37 0.55 0.93
N LEU A 73 18.48 0.68 -0.05
CA LEU A 73 18.79 1.23 -1.37
C LEU A 73 18.79 2.76 -1.29
N ASN A 74 19.80 3.33 -0.61
CA ASN A 74 20.21 4.70 -0.89
C ASN A 74 20.90 4.74 -2.28
N PRO A 75 20.69 5.80 -3.08
CA PRO A 75 21.45 6.01 -4.32
C PRO A 75 22.96 6.19 -4.06
#